data_AF-A0A4U9J080-F1
#
_entry.id   AF-A0A4U9J080-F1
#
_cell.length_a   1.000
_cell.length_b   1.000
_cell.length_c   1.000
_cell.angle_alpha   90.00
_cell.angle_beta   90.00
_cell.angle_gamma   90.00
#
_symmetry.space_group_name_H-M   'P 1'
#
loop_
_entity.id
_entity.type
_entity.pdbx_description
1 polymer ?
#
loop_
_entity_poly.entity_id
_entity_poly.type
_entity_poly.pdbx_seq_one_letter_code
_entity_poly.pdbx_strand_id
1 'polypeptide(L)'
;MSEIVIRHIEASDAEALRDIMSHPGVYHDTLQIPHPSMAMWHERVAVKPGRRHLVACLDGRVVGHMALDIMENPRRSHVSYLWHRRGGRYARARRRKQADDRDDQPVRQLAAR
;
A
#
# COMPACT_ATOMS: atom_id res chain seq x y z
N MET A 1 11.79 -4.46 18.58
CA MET A 1 11.59 -4.84 17.16
C MET A 1 10.23 -4.33 16.74
N SER A 2 10.11 -3.62 15.62
CA SER A 2 8.77 -3.28 15.11
C SER A 2 8.13 -4.53 14.54
N GLU A 3 6.91 -4.83 14.97
CA GLU A 3 6.16 -6.00 14.53
C GLU A 3 5.60 -5.77 13.12
N ILE A 4 5.77 -6.77 12.25
CA ILE A 4 5.16 -6.79 10.92
C ILE A 4 4.00 -7.76 10.95
N VAL A 5 2.79 -7.24 10.75
CA VAL A 5 1.56 -8.05 10.66
C VAL A 5 1.16 -8.19 9.20
N ILE A 6 0.97 -9.42 8.73
CA ILE A 6 0.42 -9.69 7.39
C ILE A 6 -1.06 -10.02 7.55
N ARG A 7 -1.91 -9.28 6.86
CA ARG A 7 -3.36 -9.52 6.87
C ARG A 7 -3.98 -9.38 5.48
N HIS A 8 -5.22 -9.84 5.36
CA HIS A 8 -6.03 -9.55 4.17
C HIS A 8 -6.26 -8.04 4.01
N ILE A 9 -6.37 -7.63 2.76
CA ILE A 9 -6.75 -6.27 2.40
C ILE A 9 -8.16 -5.96 2.88
N GLU A 10 -8.39 -4.73 3.30
CA GLU A 10 -9.71 -4.18 3.54
C GLU A 10 -9.96 -2.98 2.61
N ALA A 11 -11.24 -2.62 2.43
CA ALA A 11 -11.60 -1.46 1.61
C ALA A 11 -10.96 -0.15 2.13
N SER A 12 -10.78 -0.05 3.45
CA SER A 12 -10.10 1.05 4.15
C SER A 12 -8.64 1.23 3.74
N ASP A 13 -7.97 0.19 3.21
CA ASP A 13 -6.57 0.26 2.81
C ASP A 13 -6.36 0.95 1.45
N ALA A 14 -7.42 1.24 0.70
CA ALA A 14 -7.33 1.82 -0.64
C ALA A 14 -6.47 3.09 -0.69
N GLU A 15 -6.64 3.98 0.30
CA GLU A 15 -5.86 5.20 0.38
C GLU A 15 -4.39 4.94 0.66
N ALA A 16 -4.09 4.08 1.63
CA ALA A 16 -2.71 3.74 1.96
C ALA A 16 -1.98 3.09 0.77
N LEU A 17 -2.70 2.29 -0.01
CA LEU A 17 -2.19 1.68 -1.24
C LEU A 17 -1.97 2.70 -2.34
N ARG A 18 -2.90 3.62 -2.58
CA ARG A 18 -2.71 4.74 -3.52
C ARG A 18 -1.45 5.51 -3.18
N ASP A 19 -1.24 5.84 -1.91
CA ASP A 19 -0.10 6.63 -1.47
C ASP A 19 1.23 5.90 -1.68
N ILE A 20 1.29 4.61 -1.33
CA ILE A 20 2.47 3.75 -1.61
C ILE A 20 2.78 3.75 -3.10
N MET A 21 1.74 3.63 -3.93
CA MET A 21 1.85 3.44 -5.37
C MET A 21 2.10 4.73 -6.13
N SER A 22 1.84 5.88 -5.50
CA SER A 22 2.20 7.20 -6.00
C SER A 22 3.63 7.60 -5.61
N HIS A 23 4.31 6.80 -4.78
CA HIS A 23 5.65 7.12 -4.33
C HIS A 23 6.69 6.86 -5.43
N PRO A 24 7.55 7.84 -5.79
CA PRO A 24 8.50 7.69 -6.89
C PRO A 24 9.44 6.48 -6.78
N GLY A 25 9.88 6.16 -5.55
CA GLY A 25 10.74 5.00 -5.26
C GLY A 25 10.03 3.63 -5.28
N VAL A 26 8.71 3.62 -5.53
CA VAL A 26 7.89 2.42 -5.74
C VAL A 26 7.42 2.40 -7.20
N TYR A 27 6.91 3.52 -7.71
CA TYR A 27 6.38 3.64 -9.07
C TYR A 27 7.39 3.20 -10.15
N HIS A 28 8.64 3.67 -10.09
CA HIS A 28 9.66 3.42 -11.13
C HIS A 28 9.94 1.93 -11.37
N ASP A 29 9.82 1.09 -10.33
CA ASP A 29 10.14 -0.34 -10.41
C ASP A 29 8.91 -1.17 -10.84
N THR A 30 7.87 -0.53 -11.36
CA THR A 30 6.56 -1.13 -11.56
C THR A 30 5.94 -0.71 -12.89
N LEU A 31 5.25 -1.63 -13.56
CA LEU A 31 4.43 -1.33 -14.74
C LEU A 31 3.13 -0.59 -14.39
N GLN A 32 3.15 0.26 -13.37
CA GLN A 32 1.96 1.02 -12.96
C GLN A 32 1.89 2.33 -13.69
N ILE A 33 0.69 2.88 -13.76
CA ILE A 33 0.44 4.21 -14.31
C ILE A 33 0.57 5.20 -13.14
N PRO A 34 1.28 6.32 -13.32
CA PRO A 34 1.44 7.32 -12.28
C PRO A 34 0.12 8.05 -12.03
N HIS A 35 -0.06 8.60 -10.83
CA HIS A 35 -1.26 9.34 -10.41
C HIS A 35 -2.59 8.57 -10.55
N PRO A 36 -2.71 7.34 -10.01
CA PRO A 36 -3.95 6.58 -10.07
C PRO A 36 -5.07 7.26 -9.26
N SER A 37 -6.30 7.23 -9.79
CA SER A 37 -7.48 7.77 -9.11
C SER A 37 -7.89 6.91 -7.90
N MET A 38 -8.58 7.53 -6.93
CA MET A 38 -9.13 6.78 -5.80
C MET A 38 -10.21 5.77 -6.20
N ALA A 39 -11.03 6.09 -7.20
CA ALA A 39 -12.04 5.19 -7.71
C ALA A 39 -11.42 3.87 -8.21
N MET A 40 -10.30 3.96 -8.93
CA MET A 40 -9.56 2.78 -9.41
C MET A 40 -9.02 1.93 -8.24
N TRP A 41 -8.57 2.57 -7.15
CA TRP A 41 -8.10 1.84 -5.98
C TRP A 41 -9.22 1.16 -5.20
N HIS A 42 -10.36 1.83 -5.01
CA HIS A 42 -11.54 1.19 -4.43
C HIS A 42 -11.99 -0.04 -5.24
N GLU A 43 -11.96 0.03 -6.57
CA GLU A 43 -12.29 -1.11 -7.42
C GLU A 43 -11.25 -2.24 -7.34
N ARG A 44 -9.98 -1.91 -7.10
CA ARG A 44 -8.89 -2.89 -6.96
C ARG A 44 -8.91 -3.62 -5.63
N VAL A 45 -9.29 -2.95 -4.55
CA VAL A 45 -9.37 -3.58 -3.22
C VAL A 45 -10.67 -4.36 -3.02
N ALA A 46 -11.67 -4.13 -3.87
CA ALA A 46 -12.91 -4.88 -3.86
C ALA A 46 -12.65 -6.39 -4.02
N VAL A 47 -13.39 -7.19 -3.27
CA VAL A 47 -13.31 -8.64 -3.32
C VAL A 47 -13.75 -9.12 -4.70
N LYS A 48 -12.89 -9.86 -5.38
CA LYS A 48 -13.18 -10.50 -6.68
C LYS A 48 -12.89 -12.01 -6.58
N PRO A 49 -13.65 -12.88 -7.24
CA PRO A 49 -13.34 -14.31 -7.28
C PRO A 49 -11.93 -14.56 -7.84
N GLY A 50 -11.23 -15.57 -7.33
CA GLY A 50 -9.86 -15.91 -7.76
C GLY A 50 -8.77 -14.92 -7.34
N ARG A 51 -9.10 -13.74 -6.81
CA ARG A 51 -8.14 -12.70 -6.42
C ARG A 51 -7.93 -12.69 -4.91
N ARG A 52 -6.68 -12.85 -4.46
CA ARG A 52 -6.28 -12.75 -3.05
C ARG A 52 -5.27 -11.63 -2.86
N HIS A 53 -5.62 -10.65 -2.03
CA HIS A 53 -4.76 -9.55 -1.67
C HIS A 53 -4.30 -9.66 -0.21
N LEU A 54 -3.02 -9.35 0.00
CA LEU A 54 -2.42 -9.25 1.31
C LEU A 54 -1.73 -7.90 1.46
N VAL A 55 -1.80 -7.34 2.65
CA VAL A 55 -1.08 -6.13 3.05
C VAL A 55 -0.12 -6.45 4.17
N ALA A 56 1.06 -5.85 4.10
CA ALA A 56 2.02 -5.86 5.19
C ALA A 56 1.86 -4.57 5.99
N CYS A 57 1.55 -4.72 7.27
CA CYS A 57 1.35 -3.63 8.21
C CYS A 57 2.53 -3.54 9.17
N LEU A 58 3.10 -2.35 9.32
CA LEU A 58 4.14 -2.03 10.28
C LEU A 58 3.59 -0.95 11.21
N ASP A 59 3.56 -1.21 12.52
CA ASP A 59 3.01 -0.30 13.53
C ASP A 59 1.57 0.16 13.17
N GLY A 60 0.73 -0.77 12.71
CA GLY A 60 -0.67 -0.51 12.30
C GLY A 60 -0.83 0.17 10.93
N ARG A 61 0.25 0.42 10.18
CA ARG A 61 0.22 1.11 8.89
C ARG A 61 0.62 0.21 7.75
N VAL A 62 -0.13 0.26 6.65
CA VAL A 62 0.22 -0.47 5.43
C VAL A 62 1.54 0.09 4.87
N VAL A 63 2.50 -0.80 4.67
CA VAL A 63 3.83 -0.52 4.10
C VAL A 63 4.14 -1.39 2.88
N GLY A 64 3.30 -2.38 2.59
CA GLY A 64 3.50 -3.28 1.47
C GLY A 64 2.20 -3.92 1.02
N HIS A 65 2.19 -4.35 -0.24
CA HIS A 65 1.05 -4.97 -0.89
C HIS A 65 1.49 -6.12 -1.77
N MET A 66 0.70 -7.18 -1.74
CA MET A 66 0.82 -8.35 -2.61
C MET A 66 -0.57 -8.73 -3.10
N ALA A 67 -0.65 -9.21 -4.33
CA ALA A 67 -1.81 -9.97 -4.75
C ALA A 67 -1.47 -11.17 -5.61
N LEU A 68 -2.38 -12.12 -5.54
CA LEU A 68 -2.41 -13.34 -6.31
C LEU A 68 -3.72 -13.37 -7.09
N ASP A 69 -3.63 -13.37 -8.42
CA ASP A 69 -4.76 -13.65 -9.29
C ASP A 69 -4.70 -15.08 -9.79
N ILE A 70 -5.74 -15.85 -9.47
CA ILE A 70 -5.98 -17.17 -10.02
C ILE A 70 -6.89 -16.98 -11.23
N MET A 71 -6.50 -17.57 -12.37
CA MET A 71 -7.29 -17.49 -13.58
C MET A 71 -8.60 -18.27 -13.43
N GLU A 72 -9.73 -17.64 -13.71
CA GLU A 72 -11.05 -18.28 -13.59
C GLU A 72 -11.35 -19.29 -14.71
N ASN A 73 -10.70 -19.16 -15.86
CA ASN A 73 -10.90 -20.09 -16.97
C ASN A 73 -10.51 -21.51 -16.52
N PRO A 74 -11.41 -22.51 -16.61
CA PRO A 74 -11.13 -23.87 -16.13
C PRO A 74 -9.86 -24.48 -16.74
N ARG A 75 -9.55 -24.15 -18.01
CA ARG A 75 -8.33 -24.63 -18.69
C ARG A 75 -7.04 -23.99 -18.16
N ARG A 76 -7.14 -22.86 -17.45
CA ARG A 76 -6.01 -22.10 -16.88
C ARG A 76 -6.10 -21.97 -15.37
N SER A 77 -6.96 -22.70 -14.69
CA SER A 77 -7.16 -22.60 -13.23
C SER A 77 -5.91 -22.91 -12.41
N HIS A 78 -4.95 -23.63 -12.98
CA HIS A 78 -3.63 -23.90 -12.41
C HIS A 78 -2.64 -22.73 -12.58
N VAL A 79 -2.98 -21.72 -13.39
CA VAL A 79 -2.14 -20.55 -13.63
C VAL A 79 -2.54 -19.45 -12.67
N SER A 80 -1.55 -18.86 -12.01
CA SER A 80 -1.74 -17.68 -11.19
C SER A 80 -0.70 -16.61 -11.49
N TYR A 81 -1.11 -15.35 -11.36
CA TYR A 81 -0.22 -14.20 -11.42
C TYR A 81 -0.01 -13.69 -10.01
N LEU A 82 1.23 -13.81 -9.52
CA LEU A 82 1.65 -13.20 -8.27
C LEU A 82 2.35 -11.88 -8.58
N TRP A 83 1.88 -10.80 -7.98
CA TRP A 83 2.63 -9.56 -7.93
C TRP A 83 2.78 -9.09 -6.50
N HIS A 84 3.96 -8.58 -6.18
CA HIS A 84 4.28 -8.02 -4.88
C HIS A 84 5.07 -6.73 -5.07
N ARG A 85 4.93 -5.81 -4.13
CA ARG A 85 5.60 -4.50 -4.17
C ARG A 85 6.42 -4.31 -2.91
N ARG A 86 7.70 -3.96 -3.06
CA ARG A 86 8.57 -3.60 -1.94
C ARG A 86 8.38 -2.13 -1.57
N GLY A 87 7.58 -1.86 -0.54
CA GLY A 87 7.45 -0.52 0.03
C GLY A 87 8.56 -0.15 1.03
N GLY A 88 9.69 -0.87 1.09
CA GLY A 88 10.76 -0.58 2.05
C GLY A 88 11.37 0.83 1.92
N ARG A 89 11.42 1.39 0.68
CA ARG A 89 11.81 2.79 0.45
C ARG A 89 10.73 3.76 0.94
N TYR A 90 9.45 3.43 0.72
CA TYR A 90 8.32 4.18 1.24
C TYR A 90 8.28 4.17 2.78
N ALA A 91 8.47 3.03 3.44
CA ALA A 91 8.50 2.92 4.89
C ALA A 91 9.60 3.80 5.52
N ARG A 92 10.78 3.87 4.88
CA ARG A 92 11.88 4.76 5.31
C ARG A 92 11.56 6.23 5.06
N ALA A 93 11.06 6.59 3.88
CA ALA A 93 10.69 7.96 3.54
C ALA A 93 9.58 8.49 4.47
N ARG A 94 8.58 7.65 4.78
CA ARG A 94 7.46 8.02 5.63
C ARG A 94 7.84 8.09 7.11
N ARG A 95 8.76 7.25 7.61
CA ARG A 95 9.31 7.41 8.97
C ARG A 95 10.04 8.73 9.15
N ARG A 96 10.78 9.20 8.13
CA ARG A 96 11.43 10.52 8.16
C ARG A 96 10.40 11.65 8.21
N LYS A 97 9.39 11.62 7.33
CA LYS A 97 8.33 12.64 7.32
C LYS A 97 7.53 12.67 8.64
N GLN A 98 7.28 11.51 9.25
CA GLN A 98 6.57 11.44 10.54
C GLN A 98 7.40 11.98 11.72
N ALA A 99 8.73 11.84 11.69
CA ALA A 99 9.61 12.46 12.69
C ALA A 99 9.59 13.99 12.53
N ASP A 100 9.71 14.46 11.30
CA ASP A 100 9.62 15.88 10.92
C ASP A 100 8.29 16.52 11.37
N ASP A 101 7.15 15.88 11.07
CA ASP A 101 5.82 16.35 11.48
C ASP A 101 5.61 16.39 13.01
N ARG A 102 6.32 15.56 13.79
CA ARG A 102 6.27 15.57 15.26
C ARG A 102 7.11 16.71 15.84
N ASP A 103 8.25 17.00 15.24
CA ASP A 103 9.14 18.08 15.67
C ASP A 103 8.56 19.47 15.32
N ASP A 104 7.73 19.56 14.28
CA ASP A 104 6.98 20.76 13.88
C ASP A 104 5.72 21.05 14.74
N GLN A 105 5.19 20.04 15.42
CA GLN A 105 3.97 20.15 16.24
C GLN A 105 4.05 21.17 17.39
N PRO A 106 5.16 21.25 18.17
CA PRO A 106 5.31 22.27 19.22
C PRO A 106 5.45 23.70 18.66
N VAL A 107 6.05 23.88 17.49
CA VAL A 107 6.23 25.21 16.86
C VAL A 107 4.88 25.79 16.42
N ARG A 108 3.97 24.95 15.92
CA ARG A 108 2.62 25.36 15.53
C ARG A 108 1.70 25.65 16.72
N GLN A 109 1.89 24.98 17.86
CA GLN A 109 1.16 25.30 19.10
C GLN A 109 1.61 26.62 19.72
N LEU A 110 2.86 27.04 19.50
CA LEU A 110 3.37 28.33 19.99
C LEU A 110 2.93 29.50 19.09
N ALA A 111 2.78 29.28 17.79
CA ALA A 111 2.31 30.29 16.84
C ALA A 111 0.78 30.52 16.83
N ALA A 112 0.03 29.64 17.51
CA ALA A 112 -1.43 29.73 17.67
C ALA A 112 -1.87 30.30 19.04
N ARG A 113 -0.94 30.90 19.78
CA ARG A 113 -1.18 31.70 20.99
C ARG A 113 -0.82 33.15 20.72
#